data_AF-Q5DV61-F1
#
_entry.id   AF-Q5DV61-F1
#
_cell.length_a   1.000
_cell.length_b   1.000
_cell.length_c   1.000
_cell.angle_alpha   90.00
_cell.angle_beta   90.00
_cell.angle_gamma   90.00
#
_symmetry.space_group_name_H-M   'P 1'
#
loop_
_entity.id
_entity.type
_entity.pdbx_description
1 polymer ?
#
loop_
_entity_poly.entity_id
_entity_poly.type
_entity_poly.pdbx_seq_one_letter_code
_entity_poly.pdbx_strand_id
1 'polypeptide(L)' 'TSEKAVEIGKALINDCNCNASLLVENPQVVMACMRAVDAKTISVQ' A
#
# COMPACT_ATOMS: atom_id res chain seq x y z
N THR A 1 -13.45 -6.98 -12.77
CA THR A 1 -12.68 -7.46 -11.60
C THR A 1 -11.77 -6.35 -11.13
N SER A 2 -12.36 -5.38 -10.42
CA SER A 2 -11.63 -4.19 -9.94
C SER A 2 -11.47 -4.26 -8.43
N GLU A 3 -12.37 -4.94 -7.72
CA GLU A 3 -12.25 -5.13 -6.27
C GLU A 3 -11.00 -5.92 -5.89
N LYS A 4 -10.65 -6.96 -6.66
CA LYS A 4 -9.42 -7.74 -6.41
C LYS A 4 -8.14 -6.90 -6.49
N ALA A 5 -8.09 -5.91 -7.39
CA ALA A 5 -6.93 -5.03 -7.49
C ALA A 5 -6.80 -4.14 -6.24
N VAL A 6 -7.92 -3.72 -5.66
CA VAL A 6 -7.95 -2.94 -4.42
C VAL A 6 -7.54 -3.81 -3.23
N GLU A 7 -7.98 -5.06 -3.16
CA GLU A 7 -7.55 -6.01 -2.12
C GLU A 7 -6.04 -6.26 -2.16
N ILE A 8 -5.48 -6.51 -3.35
CA ILE A 8 -4.03 -6.70 -3.54
C ILE A 8 -3.26 -5.42 -3.17
N GLY A 9 -3.75 -4.24 -3.58
CA GLY A 9 -3.13 -2.98 -3.22
C GLY A 9 -3.12 -2.74 -1.70
N LYS A 10 -4.21 -3.08 -1.00
CA LYS A 10 -4.27 -2.99 0.46
C LYS A 10 -3.35 -3.99 1.16
N ALA A 11 -3.23 -5.20 0.61
CA ALA A 11 -2.31 -6.21 1.12
C ALA A 11 -0.86 -5.72 1.00
N LEU A 12 -0.45 -5.22 -0.17
CA LEU A 12 0.88 -4.65 -0.40
C LEU A 12 1.19 -3.50 0.58
N ILE A 13 0.23 -2.60 0.81
CA ILE A 13 0.40 -1.49 1.76
C ILE A 13 0.64 -2.00 3.19
N ASN A 14 -0.06 -3.07 3.59
CA ASN A 14 0.14 -3.69 4.90
C ASN A 14 1.47 -4.44 4.99
N ASP A 15 1.87 -5.15 3.94
CA ASP A 15 3.16 -5.84 3.84
C ASP A 15 4.33 -4.84 3.87
N CYS A 16 4.11 -3.64 3.34
CA CYS A 16 5.04 -2.51 3.40
C CYS A 16 4.96 -1.71 4.71
N ASN A 17 4.18 -2.16 5.70
CA ASN A 17 3.98 -1.48 6.99
C ASN A 17 3.40 -0.04 6.88
N CYS A 18 2.74 0.29 5.78
CA CYS A 18 2.18 1.63 5.49
C CYS A 18 0.71 1.81 5.89
N ASN A 19 0.13 0.86 6.65
CA ASN A 19 -1.23 0.88 7.22
C ASN A 19 -2.34 1.25 6.21
N ALA A 20 -2.86 0.23 5.51
CA ALA A 20 -3.90 0.42 4.48
C ALA A 20 -5.23 0.98 5.02
N SER A 21 -5.48 0.88 6.32
CA SER A 21 -6.66 1.47 6.97
C SER A 21 -6.65 3.00 6.92
N LEU A 22 -5.46 3.63 6.98
CA LEU A 22 -5.31 5.08 6.88
C LEU A 22 -5.53 5.60 5.46
N LEU A 23 -5.73 4.73 4.46
CA LEU A 23 -5.96 5.15 3.07
C LEU A 23 -7.31 5.89 2.94
N VAL A 24 -8.27 5.61 3.83
CA VAL A 24 -9.58 6.29 3.89
C VAL A 24 -9.51 7.57 4.72
N GLU A 25 -8.77 7.58 5.83
CA GLU A 25 -8.66 8.75 6.73
C GLU A 25 -7.61 9.77 6.26
N ASN A 26 -6.44 9.30 5.83
CA ASN A 26 -5.31 10.13 5.41
C ASN A 26 -4.48 9.46 4.28
N PRO A 27 -4.96 9.52 3.02
CA PRO A 27 -4.28 8.89 1.89
C PRO A 27 -2.90 9.48 1.59
N GLN A 28 -2.63 10.73 2.01
CA GLN A 28 -1.34 11.37 1.76
C GLN A 28 -0.20 10.67 2.51
N VAL A 29 -0.45 10.25 3.76
CA VAL A 29 0.54 9.55 4.59
C VAL A 29 0.84 8.17 4.02
N VAL A 30 -0.21 7.44 3.61
CA VAL A 30 -0.06 6.09 3.03
C VAL A 30 0.71 6.15 1.70
N MET A 31 0.39 7.11 0.83
CA MET A 31 1.09 7.28 -0.46
C MET A 31 2.51 7.79 -0.30
N ALA A 32 2.80 8.60 0.73
CA ALA A 32 4.17 9.02 1.06
C ALA A 32 4.99 7.85 1.61
N CYS A 33 4.42 7.04 2.50
CA CYS A 33 5.05 5.84 3.03
C CYS A 33 5.36 4.84 1.91
N MET A 34 4.40 4.56 1.02
CA MET A 34 4.60 3.59 -0.06
C MET A 34 5.63 4.05 -1.11
N ARG A 35 5.86 5.37 -1.26
CA ARG A 35 6.94 5.92 -2.06
C ARG A 35 8.31 5.91 -1.37
N ALA A 36 8.33 5.85 -0.05
CA ALA A 36 9.55 5.73 0.76
C ALA A 36 9.99 4.26 0.92
N VAL A 37 9.10 3.31 0.66
CA VAL A 37 9.41 1.88 0.67
C VAL A 37 10.31 1.53 -0.50
N ASP A 38 11.32 0.73 -0.21
CA ASP A 38 12.28 0.24 -1.20
C ASP A 38 11.58 -0.48 -2.36
N ALA A 39 11.88 -0.07 -3.59
CA ALA A 39 11.28 -0.66 -4.79
C ALA A 39 11.52 -2.17 -4.89
N LYS A 40 12.60 -2.67 -4.27
CA LYS A 40 12.91 -4.10 -4.20
C LYS A 40 11.90 -4.88 -3.35
N THR A 41 11.35 -4.27 -2.31
CA THR A 41 10.30 -4.85 -1.45
C THR A 41 8.97 -4.92 -2.20
N ILE A 42 8.68 -3.92 -3.04
CA ILE A 42 7.49 -3.90 -3.90
C ILE A 42 7.61 -4.91 -5.06
N SER A 43 8.82 -5.13 -5.58
CA SER A 43 9.07 -5.98 -6.75
C SER A 43 9.05 -7.50 -6.45
N VAL A 44 8.94 -7.92 -5.19
CA VAL A 44 8.92 -9.33 -4.77
C VAL A 44 7.52 -9.85 -4.42
N GLN A 45 6.51 -8.98 -4.38
CA GLN A 45 5.08 -9.34 -4.36
C GLN A 45 4.50 -9.27 -5.77
#